data_AF-A0A7S3CAV3-F1
#
_entry.id   AF-A0A7S3CAV3-F1
#
_cell.length_a   1.000
_cell.length_b   1.000
_cell.length_c   1.000
_cell.angle_alpha   90.00
_cell.angle_beta   90.00
_cell.angle_gamma   90.00
#
_symmetry.space_group_name_H-M   'P 1'
#
loop_
_entity.id
_entity.type
_entity.pdbx_description
1 polymer ?
#
loop_
_entity_poly.entity_id
_entity_poly.type
_entity_poly.pdbx_seq_one_letter_code
_entity_poly.pdbx_strand_id
1 'polypeptide(L)'
;MAVLAREGQEEASALQSPAAGNVTCIGGGGSQGKKYSPSKLLVSPCFGRSAKHSSRVSHRDAPAGTPPPPLLEVEFAAKSHRLLHRHHIRKKLSTSRVAALSKGKSAKEHTERETLREEVDHEIRELERDLLQELSASIVREMAALEAAGHGSCGFLGQDLGHIRDEFMSQHTLRRFLIARQWDVDQATSMIMEYYRWREANPVGCIQHSTIQASLAAKKVYMLKERDWEGRPVLVVVATRHMVENQPLEETIRFVQYCTDKIMHIAMDDDRGVSKMCVFVDLRNVGDHCLDKTALGNMLDLMQNYFPERLGTAILWRPPWIFWLAWKLIHNFIPKETRRRMCFAYKQKDVGKFMDPAFVPQSFGGGGTADDDILVPIEEA
;
A
#
# COMPACT_ATOMS: atom_id res chain seq x y z
N MET A 1 -35.60 13.69 -44.14
CA MET A 1 -35.01 13.44 -45.47
C MET A 1 -33.91 12.39 -45.26
N ALA A 2 -34.29 11.13 -45.09
CA ALA A 2 -34.40 10.09 -46.14
C ALA A 2 -33.06 9.30 -46.24
N VAL A 3 -32.97 8.04 -45.74
CA VAL A 3 -33.32 6.74 -46.42
C VAL A 3 -32.08 6.25 -47.22
N LEU A 4 -31.43 5.06 -47.10
CA LEU A 4 -31.67 3.64 -46.73
C LEU A 4 -30.28 2.98 -46.44
N ALA A 5 -30.05 1.99 -45.56
CA ALA A 5 -30.57 0.62 -45.37
C ALA A 5 -29.97 -0.49 -46.29
N ARG A 6 -29.70 -1.64 -45.64
CA ARG A 6 -29.44 -3.05 -46.09
C ARG A 6 -27.98 -3.53 -46.02
N GLU A 7 -27.64 -4.50 -45.15
CA GLU A 7 -28.03 -5.94 -45.00
C GLU A 7 -27.18 -6.90 -45.84
N GLY A 8 -26.64 -7.94 -45.18
CA GLY A 8 -26.01 -9.10 -45.83
C GLY A 8 -25.17 -9.98 -44.89
N GLN A 9 -25.80 -10.99 -44.27
CA GLN A 9 -25.18 -12.28 -43.86
C GLN A 9 -24.59 -12.97 -45.14
N GLU A 10 -23.72 -13.97 -45.16
CA GLU A 10 -23.53 -15.21 -44.37
C GLU A 10 -22.31 -15.94 -45.00
N GLU A 11 -21.54 -16.71 -44.22
CA GLU A 11 -21.13 -18.11 -44.52
C GLU A 11 -19.85 -18.55 -43.79
N ALA A 12 -19.96 -19.76 -43.27
CA ALA A 12 -18.96 -20.52 -42.52
C ALA A 12 -18.06 -21.33 -43.45
N SER A 13 -16.83 -21.62 -43.00
CA SER A 13 -16.17 -22.89 -43.35
C SER A 13 -15.16 -23.29 -42.29
N ALA A 14 -15.16 -24.60 -42.02
CA ALA A 14 -14.48 -25.30 -40.95
C ALA A 14 -13.02 -25.65 -41.29
N LEU A 15 -12.15 -25.74 -40.28
CA LEU A 15 -10.98 -26.62 -40.34
C LEU A 15 -10.46 -27.02 -38.93
N GLN A 16 -10.84 -28.25 -38.57
CA GLN A 16 -10.07 -29.34 -37.95
C GLN A 16 -9.04 -29.05 -36.84
N SER A 17 -9.31 -29.69 -35.69
CA SER A 17 -8.39 -30.04 -34.60
C SER A 17 -7.48 -31.23 -34.97
N PRO A 18 -6.35 -31.42 -34.27
CA PRO A 18 -5.96 -32.78 -33.93
C PRO A 18 -5.65 -33.00 -32.44
N ALA A 19 -6.26 -34.09 -31.96
CA ALA A 19 -5.69 -35.16 -31.13
C ALA A 19 -5.25 -34.87 -29.69
N ALA A 20 -6.11 -35.32 -28.78
CA ALA A 20 -5.78 -35.74 -27.42
C ALA A 20 -4.96 -37.05 -27.43
N GLY A 21 -3.90 -37.09 -26.63
CA GLY A 21 -3.18 -38.32 -26.26
C GLY A 21 -3.53 -38.72 -24.83
N ASN A 22 -4.17 -39.90 -24.69
CA ASN A 22 -4.44 -40.55 -23.42
C ASN A 22 -3.17 -41.12 -22.79
N VAL A 23 -3.02 -41.00 -21.47
CA VAL A 23 -2.35 -42.02 -20.64
C VAL A 23 -3.17 -42.25 -19.38
N THR A 24 -3.63 -43.49 -19.24
CA THR A 24 -4.37 -44.07 -18.11
C THR A 24 -3.39 -44.68 -17.11
N CYS A 25 -3.70 -44.62 -15.80
CA CYS A 25 -3.34 -45.58 -14.74
C CYS A 25 -4.11 -45.18 -13.46
N ILE A 26 -5.28 -45.76 -13.18
CA ILE A 26 -5.54 -46.92 -12.29
C ILE A 26 -5.02 -46.76 -10.84
N GLY A 27 -5.96 -46.49 -9.92
CA GLY A 27 -6.27 -47.38 -8.78
C GLY A 27 -5.59 -47.12 -7.43
N GLY A 28 -6.43 -46.90 -6.39
CA GLY A 28 -6.18 -47.50 -5.07
C GLY A 28 -6.51 -46.65 -3.83
N GLY A 29 -7.62 -46.97 -3.17
CA GLY A 29 -7.70 -47.19 -1.71
C GLY A 29 -7.71 -45.97 -0.77
N GLY A 30 -8.81 -45.82 -0.02
CA GLY A 30 -9.01 -44.73 0.93
C GLY A 30 -8.41 -44.90 2.32
N SER A 31 -8.55 -43.87 3.15
CA SER A 31 -8.83 -43.91 4.59
C SER A 31 -8.80 -42.51 5.20
N GLN A 32 -9.62 -42.32 6.22
CA GLN A 32 -9.94 -41.05 6.87
C GLN A 32 -8.78 -40.49 7.73
N GLY A 33 -8.74 -39.15 7.80
CA GLY A 33 -8.66 -38.41 9.06
C GLY A 33 -7.28 -38.14 9.66
N LYS A 34 -6.79 -36.90 9.52
CA LYS A 34 -6.46 -35.99 10.65
C LYS A 34 -6.01 -34.61 10.15
N LYS A 35 -6.45 -33.61 10.92
CA LYS A 35 -6.23 -32.16 10.82
C LYS A 35 -4.76 -31.79 10.58
N TYR A 36 -4.49 -30.88 9.65
CA TYR A 36 -3.44 -29.86 9.73
C TYR A 36 -3.81 -28.66 8.83
N SER A 37 -3.75 -27.46 9.40
CA SER A 37 -3.86 -26.17 8.70
C SER A 37 -2.56 -25.86 7.96
N PRO A 38 -2.62 -25.27 6.75
CA PRO A 38 -1.56 -24.38 6.32
C PRO A 38 -2.11 -23.08 5.71
N SER A 39 -1.93 -21.99 6.43
CA SER A 39 -1.83 -20.65 5.87
C SER A 39 -0.46 -20.49 5.19
N LYS A 40 -0.42 -20.58 3.85
CA LYS A 40 0.69 -20.10 3.00
C LYS A 40 0.17 -19.69 1.62
N LEU A 41 0.49 -18.43 1.25
CA LEU A 41 0.77 -17.91 -0.09
C LEU A 41 -0.24 -18.21 -1.20
N LEU A 42 -1.17 -17.28 -1.42
CA LEU A 42 -2.05 -17.23 -2.59
C LEU A 42 -1.63 -16.12 -3.56
N VAL A 43 -0.39 -16.22 -4.07
CA VAL A 43 -0.02 -15.80 -5.44
C VAL A 43 1.13 -16.71 -5.87
N SER A 44 0.88 -17.62 -6.81
CA SER A 44 1.89 -18.55 -7.33
C SER A 44 2.35 -18.10 -8.71
N PRO A 45 3.67 -18.01 -8.98
CA PRO A 45 4.21 -18.16 -10.32
C PRO A 45 4.59 -19.63 -10.55
N CYS A 46 4.11 -20.20 -11.65
CA CYS A 46 4.53 -21.52 -12.14
C CYS A 46 6.00 -21.47 -12.55
N PHE A 47 6.87 -22.35 -12.00
CA PHE A 47 7.95 -23.03 -12.72
C PHE A 47 8.61 -24.15 -11.87
N GLY A 48 8.74 -25.34 -12.47
CA GLY A 48 9.83 -26.32 -12.31
C GLY A 48 10.25 -26.82 -10.93
N ARG A 49 9.76 -28.00 -10.52
CA ARG A 49 10.39 -28.83 -9.48
C ARG A 49 11.73 -29.36 -9.98
N SER A 50 12.81 -29.09 -9.24
CA SER A 50 14.05 -29.90 -9.32
C SER A 50 14.27 -30.64 -7.99
N ALA A 51 14.55 -31.93 -8.12
CA ALA A 51 14.59 -32.90 -7.04
C ALA A 51 15.82 -32.71 -6.14
N LYS A 52 15.62 -32.88 -4.83
CA LYS A 52 16.71 -32.96 -3.84
C LYS A 52 17.37 -34.34 -3.95
N HIS A 53 18.60 -34.40 -4.44
CA HIS A 53 19.53 -35.47 -4.10
C HIS A 53 20.50 -34.98 -3.01
N SER A 54 20.44 -35.65 -1.86
CA SER A 54 21.37 -35.52 -0.76
C SER A 54 22.69 -36.17 -1.13
N SER A 55 23.75 -35.38 -1.32
CA SER A 55 25.12 -35.85 -1.22
C SER A 55 25.81 -35.16 -0.04
N ARG A 56 26.19 -35.99 0.93
CA ARG A 56 26.90 -35.63 2.16
C ARG A 56 28.34 -35.28 1.77
N VAL A 57 28.71 -33.99 1.80
CA VAL A 57 30.10 -33.56 1.59
C VAL A 57 30.77 -33.34 2.94
N SER A 58 31.87 -34.05 3.13
CA SER A 58 32.78 -34.01 4.27
C SER A 58 33.36 -32.61 4.48
N HIS A 59 33.36 -32.13 5.72
CA HIS A 59 34.16 -30.98 6.14
C HIS A 59 35.64 -31.23 5.83
N ARG A 60 36.22 -30.38 4.97
CA ARG A 60 37.65 -30.09 4.94
C ARG A 60 37.81 -28.57 4.80
N ASP A 61 38.54 -28.05 5.78
CA ASP A 61 39.14 -26.73 5.95
C ASP A 61 39.05 -25.76 4.76
N ALA A 62 38.22 -24.72 4.92
CA ALA A 62 38.30 -23.48 4.14
C ALA A 62 39.03 -22.42 4.98
N PRO A 63 39.95 -21.64 4.39
CA PRO A 63 40.66 -20.58 5.10
C PRO A 63 39.68 -19.49 5.54
N ALA A 64 39.91 -18.95 6.74
CA ALA A 64 39.11 -17.87 7.31
C ALA A 64 38.96 -16.71 6.32
N GLY A 65 37.76 -16.58 5.74
CA GLY A 65 37.36 -15.40 5.01
C GLY A 65 37.39 -14.20 5.96
N THR A 66 38.01 -13.11 5.51
CA THR A 66 38.03 -11.84 6.20
C THR A 66 36.61 -11.42 6.62
N PRO A 67 36.39 -11.00 7.87
CA PRO A 67 35.09 -10.46 8.27
C PRO A 67 34.77 -9.23 7.41
N PRO A 68 33.50 -9.00 7.03
CA PRO A 68 33.13 -7.76 6.37
C PRO A 68 33.50 -6.55 7.27
N PRO A 69 33.88 -5.41 6.68
CA PRO A 69 34.43 -4.29 7.44
C PRO A 69 33.37 -3.74 8.42
N PRO A 70 33.66 -3.63 9.73
CA PRO A 70 32.70 -3.20 10.75
C PRO A 70 32.35 -1.70 10.75
N LEU A 71 32.90 -0.91 9.81
CA LEU A 71 32.85 0.55 9.90
C LEU A 71 31.62 1.17 9.23
N LEU A 72 31.14 0.59 8.12
CA LEU A 72 30.01 1.14 7.37
C LEU A 72 28.67 0.91 8.07
N GLU A 73 28.43 -0.32 8.57
CA GLU A 73 27.19 -0.64 9.30
C GLU A 73 27.05 0.18 10.60
N VAL A 74 28.16 0.43 11.30
CA VAL A 74 28.16 1.21 12.55
C VAL A 74 27.86 2.69 12.28
N GLU A 75 28.42 3.25 11.21
CA GLU A 75 28.15 4.64 10.82
C GLU A 75 26.70 4.83 10.36
N PHE A 76 26.18 3.88 9.57
CA PHE A 76 24.80 3.88 9.09
C PHE A 76 23.78 3.78 10.24
N ALA A 77 23.93 2.79 11.12
CA ALA A 77 23.08 2.65 12.30
C ALA A 77 23.13 3.90 13.19
N ALA A 78 24.30 4.54 13.27
CA ALA A 78 24.46 5.81 13.97
C ALA A 78 23.70 6.96 13.28
N LYS A 79 23.67 7.06 11.94
CA LYS A 79 22.88 8.08 11.21
C LYS A 79 21.39 7.90 11.40
N SER A 80 20.87 6.68 11.23
CA SER A 80 19.45 6.35 11.42
C SER A 80 19.00 6.64 12.85
N HIS A 81 19.80 6.23 13.84
CA HIS A 81 19.54 6.53 15.24
C HIS A 81 19.56 8.04 15.54
N ARG A 82 20.52 8.79 14.97
CA ARG A 82 20.58 10.26 15.09
C ARG A 82 19.34 10.93 14.49
N LEU A 83 18.87 10.49 13.33
CA LEU A 83 17.68 11.08 12.70
C LEU A 83 16.42 10.81 13.53
N LEU A 84 16.22 9.57 14.00
CA LEU A 84 15.10 9.23 14.88
C LEU A 84 15.14 10.04 16.19
N HIS A 85 16.33 10.19 16.78
CA HIS A 85 16.53 10.99 17.98
C HIS A 85 16.21 12.47 17.73
N ARG A 86 16.72 13.07 16.64
CA ARG A 86 16.41 14.45 16.25
C ARG A 86 14.93 14.65 15.92
N HIS A 87 14.28 13.71 15.24
CA HIS A 87 12.85 13.77 14.98
C HIS A 87 12.03 13.74 16.27
N HIS A 88 12.43 12.92 17.24
CA HIS A 88 11.81 12.89 18.56
C HIS A 88 12.01 14.21 19.32
N ILE A 89 13.20 14.81 19.23
CA ILE A 89 13.48 16.15 19.79
C ILE A 89 12.58 17.20 19.12
N ARG A 90 12.52 17.25 17.78
CA ARG A 90 11.64 18.16 17.03
C ARG A 90 10.17 17.99 17.44
N LYS A 91 9.71 16.74 17.54
CA LYS A 91 8.34 16.44 17.98
C LYS A 91 8.08 16.95 19.38
N LYS A 92 9.01 16.71 20.33
CA LYS A 92 8.95 17.26 21.69
C LYS A 92 8.91 18.78 21.70
N LEU A 93 9.80 19.46 20.95
CA LEU A 93 9.82 20.92 20.83
C LEU A 93 8.51 21.46 20.23
N SER A 94 7.93 20.78 19.24
CA SER A 94 6.65 21.15 18.63
C SER A 94 5.45 20.94 19.58
N THR A 95 5.43 19.87 20.37
CA THR A 95 4.42 19.64 21.40
C THR A 95 4.58 20.62 22.58
N SER A 96 5.83 20.97 22.91
CA SER A 96 6.12 22.05 23.85
C SER A 96 5.63 23.40 23.31
N ARG A 97 5.55 23.61 21.99
CA ARG A 97 4.95 24.81 21.37
C ARG A 97 3.44 24.90 21.66
N VAL A 98 2.73 23.78 21.55
CA VAL A 98 1.30 23.69 21.92
C VAL A 98 1.09 23.91 23.42
N ALA A 99 2.02 23.42 24.25
CA ALA A 99 2.00 23.66 25.69
C ALA A 99 2.41 25.10 26.07
N ALA A 100 3.37 25.71 25.36
CA ALA A 100 3.90 27.06 25.64
C ALA A 100 2.94 28.17 25.19
N LEU A 101 2.11 27.93 24.18
CA LEU A 101 0.94 28.78 23.86
C LEU A 101 -0.03 28.91 25.04
N SER A 102 0.07 28.03 26.06
CA SER A 102 -0.71 28.15 27.29
C SER A 102 -0.01 28.89 28.44
N LYS A 103 1.33 29.06 28.45
CA LYS A 103 2.06 29.71 29.58
C LYS A 103 3.45 30.31 29.20
N GLY A 104 3.48 31.65 29.01
CA GLY A 104 4.60 32.59 29.27
C GLY A 104 5.77 32.64 28.27
N LYS A 105 6.72 33.59 28.29
CA LYS A 105 6.96 34.93 28.91
C LYS A 105 8.28 35.42 28.22
N SER A 106 8.41 36.71 27.87
CA SER A 106 9.59 37.41 27.25
C SER A 106 9.99 37.07 25.80
N ALA A 107 10.23 38.12 24.99
CA ALA A 107 10.59 38.04 23.57
C ALA A 107 11.97 37.38 23.31
N LYS A 108 12.92 37.50 24.24
CA LYS A 108 14.27 36.92 24.10
C LYS A 108 14.27 35.39 24.11
N GLU A 109 13.43 34.78 24.96
CA GLU A 109 13.26 33.32 25.03
C GLU A 109 12.55 32.76 23.79
N HIS A 110 11.75 33.59 23.11
CA HIS A 110 11.13 33.21 21.84
C HIS A 110 12.16 33.11 20.72
N THR A 111 13.02 34.12 20.58
CA THR A 111 14.06 34.16 19.53
C THR A 111 15.05 33.00 19.66
N GLU A 112 15.55 32.72 20.87
CA GLU A 112 16.50 31.61 21.09
C GLU A 112 15.88 30.23 20.80
N ARG A 113 14.58 30.07 21.06
CA ARG A 113 13.86 28.83 20.70
C ARG A 113 13.63 28.70 19.20
N GLU A 114 13.41 29.81 18.50
CA GLU A 114 13.24 29.81 17.04
C GLU A 114 14.54 29.46 16.34
N THR A 115 15.67 30.06 16.74
CA THR A 115 16.99 29.74 16.16
C THR A 115 17.35 28.27 16.37
N LEU A 116 17.16 27.75 17.58
CA LEU A 116 17.46 26.35 17.90
C LEU A 116 16.56 25.38 17.12
N ARG A 117 15.32 25.79 16.81
CA ARG A 117 14.42 25.02 15.94
C ARG A 117 14.89 25.02 14.49
N GLU A 118 15.33 26.16 13.96
CA GLU A 118 15.86 26.26 12.59
C GLU A 118 17.12 25.42 12.41
N GLU A 119 18.01 25.42 13.40
CA GLU A 119 19.22 24.57 13.43
C GLU A 119 18.85 23.09 13.41
N VAL A 120 17.95 22.64 14.29
CA VAL A 120 17.47 21.25 14.32
C VAL A 120 16.80 20.87 12.99
N ASP A 121 16.05 21.78 12.37
CA ASP A 121 15.39 21.56 11.08
C ASP A 121 16.37 21.50 9.91
N HIS A 122 17.47 22.25 9.95
CA HIS A 122 18.57 22.13 8.99
C HIS A 122 19.26 20.76 9.12
N GLU A 123 19.63 20.41 10.33
CA GLU A 123 20.28 19.16 10.69
C GLU A 123 19.48 17.90 10.32
N ILE A 124 18.15 17.95 10.45
CA ILE A 124 17.25 16.88 10.01
C ILE A 124 17.26 16.76 8.48
N ARG A 125 17.23 17.90 7.76
CA ARG A 125 17.23 17.92 6.29
C ARG A 125 18.54 17.39 5.70
N GLU A 126 19.68 17.64 6.35
CA GLU A 126 20.96 17.08 5.94
C GLU A 126 20.99 15.56 6.13
N LEU A 127 20.64 15.07 7.32
CA LEU A 127 20.59 13.62 7.58
C LEU A 127 19.63 12.88 6.65
N GLU A 128 18.47 13.49 6.39
CA GLU A 128 17.50 12.94 5.45
C GLU A 128 18.09 12.82 4.04
N ARG A 129 18.80 13.85 3.57
CA ARG A 129 19.48 13.83 2.26
C ARG A 129 20.54 12.75 2.19
N ASP A 130 21.34 12.60 3.24
CA ASP A 130 22.39 11.59 3.30
C ASP A 130 21.81 10.17 3.22
N LEU A 131 20.76 9.89 4.00
CA LEU A 131 20.10 8.57 4.00
C LEU A 131 19.39 8.26 2.68
N LEU A 132 18.80 9.28 2.04
CA LEU A 132 18.22 9.13 0.70
C LEU A 132 19.28 8.78 -0.34
N GLN A 133 20.43 9.46 -0.30
CA GLN A 133 21.55 9.17 -1.19
C GLN A 133 22.14 7.77 -0.93
N GLU A 134 22.24 7.38 0.34
CA GLU A 134 22.72 6.06 0.74
C GLU A 134 21.79 4.93 0.28
N LEU A 135 20.48 5.09 0.47
CA LEU A 135 19.46 4.17 -0.03
C LEU A 135 19.51 4.08 -1.55
N SER A 136 19.56 5.21 -2.26
CA SER A 136 19.69 5.22 -3.72
C SER A 136 20.92 4.45 -4.18
N ALA A 137 22.07 4.64 -3.54
CA ALA A 137 23.29 3.92 -3.87
C ALA A 137 23.18 2.41 -3.56
N SER A 138 22.51 2.05 -2.46
CA SER A 138 22.27 0.65 -2.08
C SER A 138 21.43 -0.08 -3.11
N ILE A 139 20.32 0.53 -3.53
CA ILE A 139 19.44 -0.01 -4.57
C ILE A 139 20.20 -0.22 -5.89
N VAL A 140 20.97 0.78 -6.34
CA VAL A 140 21.75 0.67 -7.59
C VAL A 140 22.74 -0.49 -7.53
N ARG A 141 23.39 -0.71 -6.38
CA ARG A 141 24.29 -1.85 -6.19
C ARG A 141 23.55 -3.18 -6.26
N GLU A 142 22.39 -3.30 -5.61
CA GLU A 142 21.60 -4.53 -5.65
C GLU A 142 21.04 -4.82 -7.05
N MET A 143 20.55 -3.81 -7.76
CA MET A 143 20.10 -3.96 -9.15
C MET A 143 21.24 -4.42 -10.06
N ALA A 144 22.42 -3.79 -9.97
CA ALA A 144 23.59 -4.19 -10.75
C ALA A 144 24.06 -5.62 -10.42
N ALA A 145 23.96 -6.04 -9.16
CA ALA A 145 24.27 -7.40 -8.74
C ALA A 145 23.28 -8.43 -9.34
N LEU A 146 21.99 -8.09 -9.41
CA LEU A 146 20.98 -8.93 -10.06
C LEU A 146 21.21 -9.05 -11.57
N GLU A 147 21.55 -7.95 -12.23
CA GLU A 147 21.90 -7.94 -13.65
C GLU A 147 23.15 -8.80 -13.93
N ALA A 148 24.19 -8.68 -13.11
CA ALA A 148 25.41 -9.48 -13.24
C ALA A 148 25.16 -10.98 -13.00
N ALA A 149 24.26 -11.32 -12.08
CA ALA A 149 23.87 -12.70 -11.80
C ALA A 149 23.00 -13.33 -12.91
N GLY A 150 22.27 -12.52 -13.67
CA GLY A 150 21.45 -12.94 -14.82
C GLY A 150 22.17 -12.76 -16.16
N HIS A 151 23.10 -13.67 -16.49
CA HIS A 151 23.91 -13.63 -17.72
C HIS A 151 23.17 -13.19 -19.00
N GLY A 152 23.30 -11.91 -19.38
CA GLY A 152 23.15 -11.38 -20.74
C GLY A 152 21.81 -11.53 -21.48
N SER A 153 20.80 -12.23 -20.93
CA SER A 153 19.51 -12.47 -21.60
C SER A 153 18.31 -11.88 -20.86
N CYS A 154 18.53 -11.07 -19.83
CA CYS A 154 17.47 -10.20 -19.36
C CYS A 154 17.41 -8.98 -20.28
N GLY A 155 16.67 -9.10 -21.39
CA GLY A 155 15.97 -7.96 -22.02
C GLY A 155 14.89 -7.39 -21.08
N PHE A 156 15.21 -7.33 -19.79
CA PHE A 156 14.40 -7.06 -18.62
C PHE A 156 14.37 -5.58 -18.28
N LEU A 157 15.15 -4.78 -19.01
CA LEU A 157 15.03 -3.33 -19.04
C LEU A 157 14.47 -2.94 -20.41
N GLY A 158 13.25 -3.39 -20.70
CA GLY A 158 12.48 -2.83 -21.82
C GLY A 158 12.24 -1.34 -21.59
N GLN A 159 12.07 -0.57 -22.67
CA GLN A 159 11.86 0.89 -22.63
C GLN A 159 10.71 1.33 -21.69
N ASP A 160 9.73 0.45 -21.40
CA ASP A 160 8.63 0.70 -20.45
C ASP A 160 9.05 0.66 -18.97
N LEU A 161 10.15 -0.02 -18.62
CA LEU A 161 10.67 -0.08 -17.24
C LEU A 161 11.55 1.13 -16.88
N GLY A 162 11.98 1.93 -17.87
CA GLY A 162 12.71 3.18 -17.60
C GLY A 162 11.88 4.14 -16.74
N HIS A 163 10.62 4.34 -17.11
CA HIS A 163 9.68 5.14 -16.33
C HIS A 163 9.43 4.55 -14.93
N ILE A 164 9.27 3.22 -14.83
CA ILE A 164 9.07 2.54 -13.53
C ILE A 164 10.30 2.73 -12.64
N ARG A 165 11.50 2.60 -13.20
CA ARG A 165 12.76 2.82 -12.49
C ARG A 165 12.88 4.26 -12.02
N ASP A 166 12.55 5.24 -12.86
CA ASP A 166 12.63 6.66 -12.50
C ASP A 166 11.61 7.05 -11.42
N GLU A 167 10.37 6.52 -11.50
CA GLU A 167 9.33 6.71 -10.47
C GLU A 167 9.72 6.08 -9.12
N PHE A 168 10.29 4.87 -9.18
CA PHE A 168 10.77 4.12 -8.01
C PHE A 168 12.01 4.76 -7.36
N MET A 169 12.92 5.32 -8.17
CA MET A 169 14.11 6.04 -7.70
C MET A 169 13.83 7.49 -7.30
N SER A 170 12.60 7.98 -7.45
CA SER A 170 12.25 9.34 -7.03
C SER A 170 12.46 9.54 -5.53
N GLN A 171 12.92 10.73 -5.14
CA GLN A 171 13.16 11.10 -3.74
C GLN A 171 11.93 10.85 -2.85
N HIS A 172 10.73 11.11 -3.39
CA HIS A 172 9.48 10.90 -2.69
C HIS A 172 9.21 9.41 -2.40
N THR A 173 9.41 8.54 -3.39
CA THR A 173 9.31 7.10 -3.18
C THR A 173 10.35 6.63 -2.17
N LEU A 174 11.62 6.96 -2.34
CA LEU A 174 12.69 6.57 -1.40
C LEU A 174 12.38 6.98 0.04
N ARG A 175 11.90 8.22 0.23
CA ARG A 175 11.50 8.74 1.55
C ARG A 175 10.40 7.91 2.21
N ARG A 176 9.38 7.48 1.45
CA ARG A 176 8.29 6.64 2.00
C ARG A 176 8.82 5.32 2.55
N PHE A 177 9.70 4.66 1.81
CA PHE A 177 10.29 3.39 2.21
C PHE A 177 11.22 3.55 3.42
N LEU A 178 12.02 4.63 3.47
CA LEU A 178 12.78 4.98 4.66
C LEU A 178 11.87 5.18 5.87
N ILE A 179 10.82 6.02 5.78
CA ILE A 179 9.90 6.25 6.90
C ILE A 179 9.27 4.94 7.38
N ALA A 180 8.82 4.08 6.45
CA ALA A 180 8.21 2.79 6.78
C ALA A 180 9.16 1.83 7.51
N ARG A 181 10.47 1.97 7.28
CA ARG A 181 11.53 1.22 7.95
C ARG A 181 12.30 2.05 8.99
N GLN A 182 11.67 3.10 9.52
CA GLN A 182 12.23 3.93 10.59
C GLN A 182 13.62 4.47 10.25
N TRP A 183 13.80 4.87 8.99
CA TRP A 183 15.02 5.39 8.40
C TRP A 183 16.18 4.38 8.33
N ASP A 184 15.88 3.09 8.47
CA ASP A 184 16.84 2.02 8.24
C ASP A 184 17.01 1.74 6.73
N VAL A 185 18.15 2.15 6.15
CA VAL A 185 18.52 1.95 4.74
C VAL A 185 18.55 0.49 4.32
N ASP A 186 19.09 -0.45 5.12
CA ASP A 186 19.20 -1.85 4.69
C ASP A 186 17.81 -2.50 4.62
N GLN A 187 16.98 -2.25 5.62
CA GLN A 187 15.59 -2.71 5.63
C GLN A 187 14.77 -2.02 4.53
N ALA A 188 15.01 -0.72 4.28
CA ALA A 188 14.34 0.01 3.20
C ALA A 188 14.78 -0.50 1.83
N THR A 189 16.07 -0.82 1.64
CA THR A 189 16.60 -1.43 0.41
C THR A 189 15.94 -2.78 0.16
N SER A 190 15.89 -3.65 1.17
CA SER A 190 15.23 -4.95 1.05
C SER A 190 13.76 -4.81 0.65
N MET A 191 13.04 -3.89 1.31
CA MET A 191 11.61 -3.66 1.07
C MET A 191 11.34 -3.07 -0.31
N ILE A 192 12.15 -2.11 -0.76
CA ILE A 192 11.94 -1.46 -2.06
C ILE A 192 12.30 -2.42 -3.19
N MET A 193 13.32 -3.27 -3.03
CA MET A 193 13.66 -4.31 -4.01
C MET A 193 12.58 -5.40 -4.10
N GLU A 194 11.93 -5.74 -2.99
CA GLU A 194 10.74 -6.60 -3.01
C GLU A 194 9.56 -5.93 -3.73
N TYR A 195 9.33 -4.64 -3.47
CA TYR A 195 8.32 -3.85 -4.17
C TYR A 195 8.59 -3.81 -5.69
N TYR A 196 9.84 -3.59 -6.10
CA TYR A 196 10.25 -3.60 -7.51
C TYR A 196 9.87 -4.93 -8.18
N ARG A 197 10.29 -6.06 -7.61
CA ARG A 197 9.94 -7.40 -8.12
C ARG A 197 8.43 -7.64 -8.14
N TRP A 198 7.73 -7.17 -7.12
CA TRP A 198 6.27 -7.29 -7.05
C TRP A 198 5.58 -6.47 -8.15
N ARG A 199 6.04 -5.25 -8.45
CA ARG A 199 5.50 -4.40 -9.53
C ARG A 199 5.77 -4.95 -10.92
N GLU A 200 6.88 -5.66 -11.12
CA GLU A 200 7.12 -6.38 -12.38
C GLU A 200 6.08 -7.48 -12.61
N ALA A 201 5.73 -8.22 -11.56
CA ALA A 201 4.67 -9.21 -11.62
C ALA A 201 3.25 -8.61 -11.58
N ASN A 202 3.11 -7.38 -11.06
CA ASN A 202 1.84 -6.68 -10.89
C ASN A 202 1.91 -5.23 -11.42
N PRO A 203 2.03 -5.04 -12.75
CA PRO A 203 2.10 -3.70 -13.34
C PRO A 203 0.86 -2.86 -13.04
N VAL A 204 1.01 -1.52 -13.04
CA VAL A 204 -0.14 -0.61 -12.97
C VAL A 204 -1.13 -0.98 -14.08
N GLY A 205 -2.42 -1.07 -13.75
CA GLY A 205 -3.46 -1.39 -14.73
C GLY A 205 -3.56 -2.86 -15.13
N CYS A 206 -2.80 -3.77 -14.51
CA CYS A 206 -2.90 -5.20 -14.80
C CYS A 206 -4.25 -5.81 -14.39
N ILE A 207 -4.94 -5.20 -13.42
CA ILE A 207 -6.22 -5.69 -12.89
C ILE A 207 -7.35 -5.37 -13.87
N GLN A 208 -7.86 -6.40 -14.53
CA GLN A 208 -9.01 -6.30 -15.44
C GLN A 208 -10.33 -6.28 -14.66
N HIS A 209 -11.30 -5.47 -15.12
CA HIS A 209 -12.63 -5.39 -14.51
C HIS A 209 -13.34 -6.74 -14.42
N SER A 210 -13.12 -7.63 -15.39
CA SER A 210 -13.66 -9.00 -15.39
C SER A 210 -13.20 -9.84 -14.20
N THR A 211 -12.06 -9.49 -13.58
CA THR A 211 -11.50 -10.20 -12.42
C THR A 211 -11.95 -9.60 -11.08
N ILE A 212 -12.69 -8.50 -11.09
CA ILE A 212 -13.17 -7.75 -9.92
C ILE A 212 -14.67 -7.38 -10.02
N GLN A 213 -15.43 -8.15 -10.81
CA GLN A 213 -16.83 -7.84 -11.14
C GLN A 213 -17.75 -7.80 -9.92
N ALA A 214 -17.61 -8.73 -8.97
CA ALA A 214 -18.44 -8.76 -7.76
C ALA A 214 -18.12 -7.58 -6.84
N SER A 215 -16.85 -7.14 -6.81
CA SER A 215 -16.46 -5.94 -6.07
C SER A 215 -16.95 -4.64 -6.71
N LEU A 216 -16.91 -4.55 -8.04
CA LEU A 216 -17.45 -3.40 -8.80
C LEU A 216 -18.98 -3.34 -8.71
N ALA A 217 -19.66 -4.47 -8.92
CA ALA A 217 -21.12 -4.57 -8.84
C ALA A 217 -21.65 -4.21 -7.44
N ALA A 218 -20.86 -4.45 -6.39
CA ALA A 218 -21.19 -4.04 -5.04
C ALA A 218 -21.16 -2.51 -4.82
N LYS A 219 -20.56 -1.73 -5.73
CA LYS A 219 -20.47 -0.27 -5.65
C LYS A 219 -20.02 0.22 -4.28
N LYS A 220 -18.93 -0.37 -3.77
CA LYS A 220 -18.48 -0.20 -2.38
C LYS A 220 -17.36 0.82 -2.20
N VAL A 221 -16.76 1.33 -3.28
CA VAL A 221 -15.68 2.34 -3.24
C VAL A 221 -15.96 3.44 -4.26
N TYR A 222 -15.76 4.68 -3.81
CA TYR A 222 -15.92 5.90 -4.58
C TYR A 222 -14.72 6.83 -4.34
N MET A 223 -14.51 7.78 -5.24
CA MET A 223 -13.63 8.92 -5.03
C MET A 223 -14.48 10.17 -4.78
N LEU A 224 -14.09 10.99 -3.81
CA LEU A 224 -14.65 12.33 -3.65
C LEU A 224 -13.99 13.26 -4.67
N LYS A 225 -14.77 14.09 -5.38
CA LYS A 225 -14.21 15.10 -6.28
C LYS A 225 -13.29 16.09 -5.55
N GLU A 226 -13.64 16.39 -4.29
CA GLU A 226 -12.91 17.33 -3.45
C GLU A 226 -11.88 16.66 -2.55
N ARG A 227 -10.88 17.46 -2.17
CA ARG A 227 -9.79 17.05 -1.28
C ARG A 227 -10.09 17.42 0.17
N ASP A 228 -9.39 16.77 1.08
CA ASP A 228 -9.45 17.14 2.48
C ASP A 228 -8.63 18.41 2.80
N TRP A 229 -8.65 18.88 4.04
CA TRP A 229 -7.93 20.09 4.47
C TRP A 229 -6.41 20.00 4.37
N GLU A 230 -5.86 18.78 4.25
CA GLU A 230 -4.43 18.56 3.98
C GLU A 230 -4.13 18.41 2.48
N GLY A 231 -5.12 18.62 1.60
CA GLY A 231 -4.98 18.48 0.15
C GLY A 231 -4.96 17.02 -0.32
N ARG A 232 -5.29 16.06 0.55
CA ARG A 232 -5.25 14.63 0.23
C ARG A 232 -6.50 14.24 -0.58
N PRO A 233 -6.35 13.39 -1.60
CA PRO A 233 -7.52 12.82 -2.25
C PRO A 233 -8.25 11.88 -1.29
N VAL A 234 -9.57 11.79 -1.44
CA VAL A 234 -10.44 11.06 -0.51
C VAL A 234 -11.08 9.85 -1.19
N LEU A 235 -10.76 8.65 -0.71
CA LEU A 235 -11.54 7.44 -1.02
C LEU A 235 -12.68 7.31 -0.03
N VAL A 236 -13.88 7.02 -0.54
CA VAL A 236 -15.05 6.71 0.27
C VAL A 236 -15.35 5.22 0.14
N VAL A 237 -15.38 4.51 1.26
CA VAL A 237 -15.66 3.07 1.34
C VAL A 237 -16.98 2.87 2.07
N VAL A 238 -17.95 2.22 1.41
CA VAL A 238 -19.24 1.86 2.01
C VAL A 238 -19.14 0.44 2.54
N ALA A 239 -18.81 0.29 3.82
CA ALA A 239 -18.43 -1.00 4.41
C ALA A 239 -19.58 -2.03 4.39
N THR A 240 -20.83 -1.59 4.49
CA THR A 240 -22.03 -2.45 4.41
C THR A 240 -22.22 -3.15 3.07
N ARG A 241 -21.54 -2.68 2.01
CA ARG A 241 -21.60 -3.27 0.68
C ARG A 241 -20.51 -4.32 0.45
N HIS A 242 -19.63 -4.54 1.42
CA HIS A 242 -18.74 -5.69 1.41
C HIS A 242 -19.48 -6.89 1.99
N MET A 243 -19.90 -7.82 1.14
CA MET A 243 -20.57 -9.06 1.54
C MET A 243 -19.60 -10.22 1.42
N VAL A 244 -19.16 -10.79 2.54
CA VAL A 244 -18.12 -11.83 2.60
C VAL A 244 -18.50 -13.05 1.75
N GLU A 245 -19.77 -13.43 1.74
CA GLU A 245 -20.26 -14.61 1.02
C GLU A 245 -20.23 -14.46 -0.51
N ASN A 246 -20.31 -13.22 -1.00
CA ASN A 246 -20.46 -12.92 -2.43
C ASN A 246 -19.14 -12.49 -3.10
N GLN A 247 -18.05 -12.39 -2.34
CA GLN A 247 -16.79 -11.80 -2.82
C GLN A 247 -15.61 -12.68 -2.42
N PRO A 248 -15.03 -13.43 -3.38
CA PRO A 248 -13.82 -14.20 -3.13
C PRO A 248 -12.71 -13.31 -2.56
N LEU A 249 -11.90 -13.87 -1.66
CA LEU A 249 -10.81 -13.15 -1.00
C LEU A 249 -9.84 -12.55 -2.04
N GLU A 250 -9.39 -13.36 -2.99
CA GLU A 250 -8.44 -12.97 -4.03
C GLU A 250 -8.98 -11.82 -4.89
N GLU A 251 -10.27 -11.87 -5.21
CA GLU A 251 -10.94 -10.78 -5.91
C GLU A 251 -10.96 -9.50 -5.07
N THR A 252 -11.28 -9.61 -3.78
CA THR A 252 -11.29 -8.47 -2.85
C THR A 252 -9.91 -7.83 -2.75
N ILE A 253 -8.83 -8.62 -2.69
CA ILE A 253 -7.45 -8.11 -2.63
C ILE A 253 -7.04 -7.45 -3.95
N ARG A 254 -7.38 -8.04 -5.10
CA ARG A 254 -7.20 -7.40 -6.41
C ARG A 254 -7.96 -6.08 -6.51
N PHE A 255 -9.17 -6.01 -5.95
CA PHE A 255 -9.97 -4.79 -5.94
C PHE A 255 -9.34 -3.69 -5.06
N VAL A 256 -8.78 -4.04 -3.90
CA VAL A 256 -8.02 -3.09 -3.06
C VAL A 256 -6.80 -2.56 -3.83
N GLN A 257 -6.04 -3.43 -4.49
CA GLN A 257 -4.92 -3.02 -5.33
C GLN A 257 -5.39 -2.07 -6.44
N TYR A 258 -6.45 -2.45 -7.18
CA TYR A 258 -7.04 -1.61 -8.23
C TYR A 258 -7.41 -0.21 -7.73
N CYS A 259 -8.12 -0.12 -6.59
CA CYS A 259 -8.51 1.18 -6.02
C CYS A 259 -7.29 2.01 -5.61
N THR A 260 -6.26 1.37 -5.06
CA THR A 260 -5.03 2.03 -4.58
C THR A 260 -4.17 2.52 -5.75
N ASP A 261 -3.93 1.69 -6.76
CA ASP A 261 -3.22 2.07 -7.97
C ASP A 261 -3.97 3.22 -8.68
N LYS A 262 -5.30 3.13 -8.75
CA LYS A 262 -6.11 4.15 -9.43
C LYS A 262 -6.02 5.51 -8.74
N ILE A 263 -6.22 5.60 -7.42
CA ILE A 263 -6.09 6.89 -6.71
C ILE A 263 -4.67 7.45 -6.77
N MET A 264 -3.65 6.58 -6.73
CA MET A 264 -2.26 7.00 -6.87
C MET A 264 -2.00 7.62 -8.24
N HIS A 265 -2.56 7.05 -9.30
CA HIS A 265 -2.35 7.53 -10.65
C HIS A 265 -3.10 8.84 -10.96
N ILE A 266 -4.34 8.97 -10.50
CA ILE A 266 -5.21 10.10 -10.91
C ILE A 266 -5.17 11.30 -9.96
N ALA A 267 -4.79 11.11 -8.70
CA ALA A 267 -5.00 12.13 -7.67
C ALA A 267 -3.84 12.37 -6.70
N MET A 268 -2.75 11.61 -6.80
CA MET A 268 -1.51 11.89 -6.07
C MET A 268 -0.52 12.64 -6.95
N ASP A 269 0.18 13.58 -6.33
CA ASP A 269 1.20 14.41 -6.96
C ASP A 269 2.29 14.62 -5.90
N ASP A 270 3.24 13.68 -5.89
CA ASP A 270 4.31 13.65 -4.90
C ASP A 270 5.16 14.93 -4.96
N ASP A 271 5.39 15.47 -6.17
CA ASP A 271 6.14 16.72 -6.41
C ASP A 271 5.46 17.94 -5.78
N ARG A 272 4.12 17.95 -5.75
CA ARG A 272 3.32 18.96 -5.03
C ARG A 272 3.06 18.60 -3.56
N GLY A 273 3.66 17.52 -3.06
CA GLY A 273 3.55 17.07 -1.67
C GLY A 273 2.31 16.23 -1.37
N VAL A 274 1.51 15.86 -2.37
CA VAL A 274 0.28 15.08 -2.23
C VAL A 274 0.60 13.59 -2.40
N SER A 275 1.17 13.01 -1.34
CA SER A 275 1.64 11.61 -1.34
C SER A 275 0.75 10.62 -0.58
N LYS A 276 -0.25 11.14 0.14
CA LYS A 276 -1.13 10.38 1.03
C LYS A 276 -2.60 10.58 0.68
N MET A 277 -3.43 9.59 0.95
CA MET A 277 -4.88 9.66 0.81
C MET A 277 -5.60 9.74 2.17
N CYS A 278 -6.79 10.33 2.17
CA CYS A 278 -7.76 10.15 3.23
C CYS A 278 -8.73 9.01 2.83
N VAL A 279 -9.07 8.14 3.78
CA VAL A 279 -10.05 7.07 3.57
C VAL A 279 -11.24 7.33 4.48
N PHE A 280 -12.37 7.71 3.91
CA PHE A 280 -13.64 7.85 4.59
C PHE A 280 -14.38 6.51 4.55
N VAL A 281 -14.66 5.90 5.70
CA VAL A 281 -15.35 4.61 5.80
C VAL A 281 -16.73 4.82 6.41
N ASP A 282 -17.77 4.62 5.61
CA ASP A 282 -19.15 4.57 6.11
C ASP A 282 -19.39 3.24 6.81
N LEU A 283 -19.54 3.29 8.13
CA LEU A 283 -19.79 2.12 8.98
C LEU A 283 -21.25 2.03 9.43
N ARG A 284 -22.14 2.92 8.99
CA ARG A 284 -23.56 2.86 9.35
C ARG A 284 -24.14 1.51 8.96
N ASN A 285 -24.86 0.89 9.89
CA ASN A 285 -25.52 -0.42 9.68
C ASN A 285 -24.57 -1.59 9.36
N VAL A 286 -23.27 -1.47 9.63
CA VAL A 286 -22.34 -2.61 9.52
C VAL A 286 -22.79 -3.71 10.48
N GLY A 287 -23.03 -4.89 9.90
CA GLY A 287 -23.29 -6.15 10.60
C GLY A 287 -22.13 -7.12 10.48
N ASP A 288 -22.32 -8.31 11.04
CA ASP A 288 -21.40 -9.44 11.00
C ASP A 288 -21.07 -9.94 9.59
N HIS A 289 -22.05 -9.95 8.68
CA HIS A 289 -21.90 -10.32 7.26
C HIS A 289 -20.93 -9.45 6.45
N CYS A 290 -20.47 -8.32 7.00
CA CYS A 290 -19.47 -7.44 6.41
C CYS A 290 -18.09 -7.53 7.09
N LEU A 291 -17.97 -8.29 8.18
CA LEU A 291 -16.75 -8.36 8.98
C LEU A 291 -15.78 -9.41 8.44
N ASP A 292 -15.07 -9.06 7.37
CA ASP A 292 -14.03 -9.93 6.81
C ASP A 292 -12.66 -9.68 7.46
N LYS A 293 -12.35 -10.46 8.50
CA LYS A 293 -11.04 -10.40 9.16
C LYS A 293 -9.90 -10.85 8.24
N THR A 294 -10.18 -11.80 7.36
CA THR A 294 -9.17 -12.38 6.47
C THR A 294 -8.81 -11.38 5.38
N ALA A 295 -9.81 -10.78 4.72
CA ALA A 295 -9.57 -9.71 3.76
C ALA A 295 -8.93 -8.48 4.41
N LEU A 296 -9.34 -8.09 5.63
CA LEU A 296 -8.70 -7.00 6.35
C LEU A 296 -7.20 -7.26 6.59
N GLY A 297 -6.83 -8.48 7.03
CA GLY A 297 -5.43 -8.85 7.22
C GLY A 297 -4.63 -8.77 5.92
N ASN A 298 -5.12 -9.41 4.85
CA ASN A 298 -4.44 -9.41 3.55
C ASN A 298 -4.37 -8.00 2.93
N MET A 299 -5.39 -7.16 3.13
CA MET A 299 -5.37 -5.75 2.73
C MET A 299 -4.27 -4.99 3.49
N LEU A 300 -4.17 -5.17 4.80
CA LEU A 300 -3.13 -4.53 5.60
C LEU A 300 -1.73 -5.00 5.19
N ASP A 301 -1.55 -6.28 4.86
CA ASP A 301 -0.29 -6.83 4.39
C ASP A 301 0.08 -6.24 3.01
N LEU A 302 -0.85 -6.21 2.06
CA LEU A 302 -0.68 -5.57 0.76
C LEU A 302 -0.26 -4.10 0.91
N MET A 303 -1.00 -3.33 1.73
CA MET A 303 -0.73 -1.92 1.94
C MET A 303 0.61 -1.66 2.63
N GLN A 304 0.98 -2.47 3.62
CA GLN A 304 2.24 -2.31 4.35
C GLN A 304 3.46 -2.69 3.53
N ASN A 305 3.37 -3.73 2.71
CA ASN A 305 4.51 -4.24 1.95
C ASN A 305 4.73 -3.46 0.65
N TYR A 306 3.65 -3.05 -0.02
CA TYR A 306 3.74 -2.50 -1.37
C TYR A 306 3.25 -1.05 -1.51
N PHE A 307 2.49 -0.53 -0.53
CA PHE A 307 2.01 0.85 -0.54
C PHE A 307 2.38 1.61 0.75
N PRO A 308 3.66 1.57 1.18
CA PRO A 308 4.08 2.18 2.44
C PRO A 308 3.76 3.67 2.46
N GLU A 309 3.38 4.17 3.64
CA GLU A 309 3.14 5.58 3.89
C GLU A 309 2.07 6.26 2.99
N ARG A 310 1.17 5.51 2.35
CA ARG A 310 0.08 6.09 1.53
C ARG A 310 -1.17 6.53 2.31
N LEU A 311 -1.43 5.98 3.51
CA LEU A 311 -2.60 6.39 4.31
C LEU A 311 -2.28 7.65 5.13
N GLY A 312 -2.99 8.76 4.92
CA GLY A 312 -2.91 9.96 5.77
C GLY A 312 -3.82 9.87 6.99
N THR A 313 -5.11 9.66 6.77
CA THR A 313 -6.13 9.54 7.82
C THR A 313 -7.26 8.61 7.36
N ALA A 314 -7.83 7.86 8.29
CA ALA A 314 -9.02 7.04 8.07
C ALA A 314 -10.17 7.57 8.93
N ILE A 315 -11.19 8.15 8.32
CA ILE A 315 -12.37 8.69 9.00
C ILE A 315 -13.43 7.61 9.07
N LEU A 316 -13.77 7.14 10.26
CA LEU A 316 -14.73 6.08 10.51
C LEU A 316 -16.07 6.70 10.89
N TRP A 317 -17.00 6.73 9.94
CA TRP A 317 -18.27 7.43 10.06
C TRP A 317 -19.35 6.55 10.68
N ARG A 318 -19.92 7.05 11.79
CA ARG A 318 -21.01 6.45 12.57
C ARG A 318 -20.87 4.94 12.78
N PRO A 319 -19.75 4.47 13.38
CA PRO A 319 -19.65 3.07 13.79
C PRO A 319 -20.81 2.72 14.74
N PRO A 320 -21.61 1.68 14.47
CA PRO A 320 -22.67 1.24 15.36
C PRO A 320 -22.08 0.63 16.64
N TRP A 321 -22.88 0.46 17.69
CA TRP A 321 -22.39 -0.10 18.95
C TRP A 321 -21.74 -1.49 18.77
N ILE A 322 -22.27 -2.31 17.85
CA ILE A 322 -21.76 -3.66 17.54
C ILE A 322 -20.34 -3.62 16.93
N PHE A 323 -19.98 -2.54 16.23
CA PHE A 323 -18.62 -2.36 15.72
C PHE A 323 -17.59 -2.41 16.84
N TRP A 324 -17.90 -1.90 18.03
CA TRP A 324 -16.96 -1.91 19.16
C TRP A 324 -16.68 -3.32 19.69
N LEU A 325 -17.61 -4.26 19.53
CA LEU A 325 -17.37 -5.67 19.83
C LEU A 325 -16.38 -6.27 18.81
N ALA A 326 -16.61 -6.00 17.52
CA ALA A 326 -15.70 -6.43 16.45
C ALA A 326 -14.31 -5.80 16.59
N TRP A 327 -14.25 -4.50 16.92
CA TRP A 327 -13.03 -3.73 17.12
C TRP A 327 -12.12 -4.37 18.16
N LYS A 328 -12.67 -4.81 19.31
CA LYS A 328 -11.91 -5.53 20.33
C LYS A 328 -11.21 -6.78 19.79
N LEU A 329 -11.79 -7.44 18.79
CA LEU A 329 -11.20 -8.61 18.15
C LEU A 329 -10.19 -8.26 17.05
N ILE A 330 -10.44 -7.22 16.26
CA ILE A 330 -9.63 -6.92 15.06
C ILE A 330 -8.51 -5.90 15.28
N HIS A 331 -8.62 -5.02 16.27
CA HIS A 331 -7.68 -3.89 16.43
C HIS A 331 -6.23 -4.33 16.70
N ASN A 332 -6.00 -5.53 17.23
CA ASN A 332 -4.67 -6.08 17.45
C ASN A 332 -3.96 -6.46 16.15
N PHE A 333 -4.72 -6.75 15.09
CA PHE A 333 -4.18 -7.04 13.76
C PHE A 333 -3.86 -5.76 12.98
N ILE A 334 -4.34 -4.59 13.45
CA ILE A 334 -4.06 -3.31 12.83
C ILE A 334 -2.80 -2.71 13.46
N PRO A 335 -1.76 -2.40 12.67
CA PRO A 335 -0.54 -1.77 13.15
C PRO A 335 -0.83 -0.52 13.98
N LYS A 336 -0.02 -0.29 15.03
CA LYS A 336 -0.21 0.83 15.95
C LYS A 336 -0.23 2.18 15.23
N GLU A 337 0.60 2.33 14.21
CA GLU A 337 0.67 3.57 13.44
C GLU A 337 -0.58 3.79 12.58
N THR A 338 -1.09 2.74 11.94
CA THR A 338 -2.37 2.77 11.23
C THR A 338 -3.52 3.12 12.18
N ARG A 339 -3.57 2.53 13.38
CA ARG A 339 -4.59 2.86 14.40
C ARG A 339 -4.57 4.32 14.83
N ARG A 340 -3.39 4.95 14.89
CA ARG A 340 -3.28 6.39 15.21
C ARG A 340 -3.86 7.29 14.13
N ARG A 341 -3.90 6.82 12.88
CA ARG A 341 -4.50 7.53 11.74
C ARG A 341 -6.02 7.32 11.65
N MET A 342 -6.60 6.44 12.47
CA MET A 342 -8.05 6.18 12.50
C MET A 342 -8.76 7.16 13.43
N CYS A 343 -9.75 7.87 12.90
CA CYS A 343 -10.52 8.90 13.57
C CYS A 343 -12.01 8.56 13.51
N PHE A 344 -12.68 8.53 14.67
CA PHE A 344 -14.10 8.21 14.75
C PHE A 344 -14.94 9.48 14.66
N ALA A 345 -15.90 9.51 13.73
CA ALA A 345 -16.81 10.63 13.52
C ALA A 345 -18.26 10.19 13.69
N TYR A 346 -19.05 10.94 14.47
CA TYR A 346 -20.46 10.60 14.74
C TYR A 346 -21.42 11.71 14.29
N LYS A 347 -20.94 12.95 14.27
CA LYS A 347 -21.70 14.15 13.88
C LYS A 347 -20.97 14.88 12.76
N GLN A 348 -21.69 15.70 11.99
CA GLN A 348 -21.14 16.50 10.90
C GLN A 348 -19.91 17.34 11.33
N LYS A 349 -19.97 17.94 12.52
CA LYS A 349 -18.84 18.70 13.09
C LYS A 349 -17.54 17.86 13.27
N ASP A 350 -17.65 16.54 13.37
CA ASP A 350 -16.48 15.67 13.46
C ASP A 350 -15.85 15.45 12.09
N VAL A 351 -16.66 15.36 11.04
CA VAL A 351 -16.20 15.33 9.64
C VAL A 351 -15.57 16.67 9.26
N GLY A 352 -16.18 17.78 9.70
CA GLY A 352 -15.69 19.15 9.46
C GLY A 352 -14.27 19.45 9.95
N LYS A 353 -13.72 18.60 10.84
CA LYS A 353 -12.32 18.68 11.28
C LYS A 353 -11.32 18.27 10.20
N PHE A 354 -11.78 17.52 9.20
CA PHE A 354 -10.93 16.92 8.18
C PHE A 354 -11.20 17.46 6.78
N MET A 355 -12.45 17.81 6.46
CA MET A 355 -12.85 18.32 5.14
C MET A 355 -14.11 19.17 5.24
N ASP A 356 -14.42 19.92 4.19
CA ASP A 356 -15.66 20.72 4.16
C ASP A 356 -16.88 19.80 4.19
N PRO A 357 -17.77 19.91 5.19
CA PRO A 357 -19.02 19.17 5.16
C PRO A 357 -19.84 19.44 3.89
N ALA A 358 -19.75 20.62 3.27
CA ALA A 358 -20.48 20.94 2.05
C ALA A 358 -20.13 20.00 0.88
N PHE A 359 -18.91 19.47 0.85
CA PHE A 359 -18.43 18.55 -0.17
C PHE A 359 -18.52 17.08 0.24
N VAL A 360 -19.23 16.79 1.33
CA VAL A 360 -19.55 15.43 1.75
C VAL A 360 -21.06 15.23 1.58
N PRO A 361 -21.50 14.10 1.00
CA PRO A 361 -22.93 13.80 0.93
C PRO A 361 -23.59 13.83 2.31
N GLN A 362 -24.84 14.32 2.38
CA GLN A 362 -25.58 14.39 3.64
C GLN A 362 -25.70 13.02 4.34
N SER A 363 -25.81 11.95 3.55
CA SER A 363 -25.83 10.57 4.05
C SER A 363 -24.52 10.22 4.80
N PHE A 364 -23.37 10.73 4.36
CA PHE A 364 -22.07 10.57 5.00
C PHE A 364 -21.76 11.66 6.03
N GLY A 365 -22.78 12.38 6.49
CA GLY A 365 -22.61 13.37 7.54
C GLY A 365 -22.16 14.73 7.08
N GLY A 366 -22.12 14.99 5.77
CA GLY A 366 -21.90 16.33 5.25
C GLY A 366 -23.14 17.22 5.28
N GLY A 367 -22.98 18.44 4.78
CA GLY A 367 -24.01 19.48 4.66
C GLY A 367 -24.38 19.79 3.21
N GLY A 368 -23.74 19.13 2.24
CA GLY A 368 -24.10 19.27 0.83
C GLY A 368 -25.49 18.74 0.55
N THR A 369 -26.24 19.44 -0.29
CA THR A 369 -27.48 18.93 -0.88
C THR A 369 -27.11 17.79 -1.83
N ALA A 370 -27.48 16.57 -1.44
CA ALA A 370 -27.59 15.33 -2.22
C ALA A 370 -27.87 15.55 -3.73
N ASP A 371 -27.49 14.72 -4.69
CA ASP A 371 -26.99 13.33 -4.74
C ASP A 371 -26.19 13.18 -6.07
N ASP A 372 -25.41 12.11 -6.19
CA ASP A 372 -24.70 11.61 -7.38
C ASP A 372 -23.50 12.41 -7.94
N ASP A 373 -23.44 13.74 -7.81
CA ASP A 373 -22.38 14.51 -8.51
C ASP A 373 -21.09 14.71 -7.70
N ILE A 374 -21.03 14.29 -6.42
CA ILE A 374 -19.86 14.51 -5.55
C ILE A 374 -18.99 13.23 -5.42
N LEU A 375 -19.64 12.07 -5.52
CA LEU A 375 -19.00 10.76 -5.43
C LEU A 375 -18.87 10.17 -6.83
N VAL A 376 -17.65 9.98 -7.28
CA VAL A 376 -17.39 9.29 -8.54
C VAL A 376 -17.12 7.81 -8.24
N PRO A 377 -17.86 6.85 -8.84
CA PRO A 377 -17.51 5.44 -8.73
C PRO A 377 -16.04 5.23 -9.08
N ILE A 378 -15.35 4.37 -8.33
CA ILE A 378 -13.90 4.24 -8.51
C ILE A 378 -13.53 3.84 -9.94
N GLU A 379 -14.36 3.07 -10.63
CA GLU A 379 -14.18 2.67 -12.03
C GLU A 379 -14.35 3.82 -13.03
N GLU A 380 -15.10 4.87 -12.68
CA GLU A 380 -15.38 6.06 -13.50
C GLU A 380 -14.46 7.25 -13.16
N ALA A 381 -13.76 7.18 -12.01
CA ALA A 381 -12.86 8.22 -11.52
C ALA A 381 -11.63 8.48 -12.40
#